data_AF-A0A7Y2HNR8-F1
#
_entry.id   AF-A0A7Y2HNR8-F1
#
_cell.length_a   1.000
_cell.length_b   1.000
_cell.length_c   1.000
_cell.angle_alpha   90.00
_cell.angle_beta   90.00
_cell.angle_gamma   90.00
#
_symmetry.space_group_name_H-M   'P 1'
#
loop_
_entity.id
_entity.type
_entity.pdbx_description
1 polymer ?
#
loop_
_entity_poly.entity_id
_entity_poly.type
_entity_poly.pdbx_seq_one_letter_code
_entity_poly.pdbx_strand_id
1 'polypeptide(L)'
;MDIALLRARLDEIPRTHLATLPTPLRPLPRLRAALGPEAPDILIKIDEETGFGLGGNKVRKLEYELAPDRIGQATHLVTSGGAQSNHCRVTAAAAARLGLGCILVVNGPVPDPPTGNALLHRLLGAHIRRVDRREEREPAMRAAAEEIAAAGGRACLVPLGASTPVGALGYVRAALELHDQLRPEADR
;
A
#
# COMPACT_ATOMS: atom_id res chain seq x y z
N MET A 1 24.30 0.14 -14.55
CA MET A 1 22.83 0.19 -14.70
C MET A 1 22.47 1.56 -15.19
N ASP A 2 21.82 1.67 -16.35
CA ASP A 2 21.39 2.96 -16.89
C ASP A 2 20.12 3.43 -16.16
N ILE A 3 20.28 4.44 -15.29
CA ILE A 3 19.19 5.00 -14.49
C ILE A 3 18.15 5.71 -15.37
N ALA A 4 18.59 6.35 -16.46
CA ALA A 4 17.69 7.05 -17.38
C ALA A 4 16.81 6.06 -18.13
N LEU A 5 17.40 4.96 -18.64
CA LEU A 5 16.65 3.87 -19.26
C LEU A 5 15.67 3.23 -18.28
N LEU A 6 16.09 2.94 -17.04
CA LEU A 6 15.21 2.36 -16.03
C LEU A 6 14.00 3.29 -15.71
N ARG A 7 14.22 4.60 -15.61
CA ARG A 7 13.14 5.59 -15.44
C ARG A 7 12.18 5.58 -16.60
N ALA A 8 12.68 5.66 -17.84
CA ALA A 8 11.86 5.62 -19.04
C ALA A 8 10.95 4.37 -19.07
N ARG A 9 11.51 3.20 -18.75
CA ARG A 9 10.74 1.95 -18.66
C ARG A 9 9.69 1.95 -17.54
N LEU A 10 9.98 2.58 -16.40
CA LEU A 10 9.02 2.71 -15.31
C LEU A 10 7.88 3.69 -15.63
N ASP A 11 8.16 4.74 -16.38
CA ASP A 11 7.19 5.76 -16.80
C ASP A 11 6.23 5.23 -17.87
N GLU A 12 6.64 4.23 -18.65
CA GLU A 12 5.78 3.49 -19.58
C GLU A 12 4.74 2.60 -18.86
N ILE A 13 4.96 2.25 -17.58
CA ILE A 13 4.06 1.36 -16.83
C ILE A 13 2.98 2.19 -16.13
N PRO A 14 1.68 2.00 -16.47
CA PRO A 14 0.58 2.73 -15.85
C PRO A 14 0.54 2.56 -14.33
N ARG A 15 0.15 3.62 -13.64
CA ARG A 15 -0.12 3.60 -12.20
C ARG A 15 -1.20 4.59 -11.84
N THR A 16 -1.94 4.29 -10.78
CA THR A 16 -2.82 5.24 -10.12
C THR A 16 -2.00 6.09 -9.18
N HIS A 17 -2.07 7.42 -9.32
CA HIS A 17 -1.32 8.35 -8.48
C HIS A 17 -2.05 8.54 -7.14
N LEU A 18 -1.54 7.88 -6.10
CA LEU A 18 -2.06 7.94 -4.74
C LEU A 18 -1.07 8.66 -3.81
N ALA A 19 0.22 8.34 -3.90
CA ALA A 19 1.21 8.84 -2.96
C ALA A 19 1.60 10.29 -3.24
N THR A 20 1.85 11.04 -2.17
CA THR A 20 2.59 12.30 -2.24
C THR A 20 4.08 11.97 -2.18
N LEU A 21 4.79 12.21 -3.28
CA LEU A 21 6.19 11.86 -3.49
C LEU A 21 6.99 13.10 -3.96
N PRO A 22 8.30 13.20 -3.70
CA PRO A 22 9.12 12.23 -2.96
C PRO A 22 8.87 12.30 -1.44
N THR A 23 9.01 11.17 -0.73
CA THR A 23 8.95 11.17 0.74
C THR A 23 10.27 11.68 1.32
N PRO A 24 10.30 12.28 2.52
CA PRO A 24 11.54 12.81 3.08
C PRO A 24 12.60 11.74 3.37
N LEU A 25 13.87 12.12 3.20
CA LEU A 25 15.03 11.42 3.74
C LEU A 25 15.60 12.31 4.86
N ARG A 26 15.63 11.82 6.10
CA ARG A 26 16.03 12.62 7.27
C ARG A 26 17.24 12.02 7.98
N PRO A 27 18.23 12.84 8.38
CA PRO A 27 19.27 12.39 9.30
C PRO A 27 18.71 12.22 10.72
N LEU A 28 19.25 11.24 11.45
CA LEU A 28 18.88 10.94 12.84
C LEU A 28 20.05 11.18 13.81
N PRO A 29 20.51 12.45 13.98
CA PRO A 29 21.72 12.76 14.76
C PRO A 29 21.59 12.38 16.24
N ARG A 30 20.38 12.50 16.82
CA ARG A 30 20.13 12.09 18.22
C ARG A 30 20.21 10.57 18.41
N LEU A 31 19.76 9.79 17.43
CA LEU A 31 19.87 8.33 17.47
C LEU A 31 21.33 7.91 17.33
N ARG A 32 22.06 8.50 16.38
CA ARG A 32 23.50 8.27 16.24
C ARG A 32 24.24 8.56 17.55
N ALA A 33 24.00 9.72 18.17
CA ALA A 33 24.63 10.08 19.43
C ALA A 33 24.33 9.09 20.57
N ALA A 34 23.11 8.54 20.64
CA ALA A 34 22.73 7.54 21.63
C ALA A 34 23.42 6.18 21.43
N LEU A 35 23.85 5.85 20.21
CA LEU A 35 24.55 4.61 19.88
C LEU A 35 26.07 4.69 20.09
N GLY A 36 26.60 5.88 20.36
CA GLY A 36 28.01 6.10 20.67
C GLY A 36 28.84 6.65 19.50
N PRO A 37 30.11 7.01 19.76
CA PRO A 37 30.96 7.74 18.82
C PRO A 37 31.30 6.95 17.54
N GLU A 38 31.27 5.62 17.61
CA GLU A 38 31.55 4.72 16.48
C GLU A 38 30.32 4.49 15.58
N ALA A 39 29.15 5.01 15.96
CA ALA A 39 27.94 4.83 15.17
C ALA A 39 28.04 5.59 13.83
N PRO A 40 27.66 4.97 12.70
CA PRO A 40 27.65 5.63 11.40
C PRO A 40 26.57 6.71 11.34
N ASP A 41 26.59 7.53 10.29
CA ASP A 41 25.45 8.40 10.00
C ASP A 41 24.21 7.56 9.68
N ILE A 42 23.13 7.86 10.40
CA ILE A 42 21.85 7.15 10.26
C ILE A 42 20.88 8.07 9.56
N LEU A 43 20.38 7.61 8.43
CA LEU A 43 19.32 8.25 7.66
C LEU A 43 18.06 7.39 7.74
N ILE A 44 16.90 8.02 7.71
CA ILE A 44 15.61 7.35 7.62
C ILE A 44 14.82 7.87 6.42
N LYS A 45 14.27 6.95 5.64
CA LYS A 45 13.34 7.23 4.55
C LYS A 45 11.91 7.18 5.10
N ILE A 46 11.25 8.33 5.16
CA ILE A 46 9.98 8.56 5.85
C ILE A 46 8.78 8.15 4.96
N ASP A 47 8.66 6.86 4.62
CA ASP A 47 7.59 6.36 3.74
C ASP A 47 6.19 6.34 4.39
N GLU A 48 6.10 6.57 5.70
CA GLU A 48 4.86 6.90 6.39
C GLU A 48 4.25 8.22 5.90
N GLU A 49 5.05 9.16 5.39
CA GLU A 49 4.60 10.46 4.87
C GLU A 49 4.18 10.40 3.39
N THR A 50 3.80 9.23 2.86
CA THR A 50 3.17 9.10 1.53
C THR A 50 1.78 9.76 1.44
N GLY A 51 1.23 10.25 2.55
CA GLY A 51 0.05 11.13 2.62
C GLY A 51 -1.31 10.44 2.45
N PHE A 52 -1.41 9.46 1.56
CA PHE A 52 -2.69 8.84 1.21
C PHE A 52 -3.18 7.83 2.25
N GLY A 53 -4.40 8.02 2.76
CA GLY A 53 -5.02 7.09 3.71
C GLY A 53 -4.15 6.85 4.94
N LEU A 54 -3.53 7.90 5.49
CA LEU A 54 -2.51 7.85 6.57
C LEU A 54 -1.20 7.13 6.18
N GLY A 55 -0.90 7.06 4.89
CA GLY A 55 0.41 6.76 4.33
C GLY A 55 0.92 5.32 4.47
N GLY A 56 2.24 5.18 4.57
CA GLY A 56 2.96 3.92 4.69
C GLY A 56 3.33 3.24 3.36
N ASN A 57 4.17 2.21 3.49
CA ASN A 57 4.76 1.49 2.35
C ASN A 57 3.76 0.91 1.33
N LYS A 58 2.53 0.60 1.76
CA LYS A 58 1.53 -0.04 0.89
C LYS A 58 0.98 0.90 -0.16
N VAL A 59 1.03 2.21 0.07
CA VAL A 59 0.57 3.22 -0.90
C VAL A 59 1.35 3.08 -2.21
N ARG A 60 2.70 3.05 -2.15
CA ARG A 60 3.57 2.91 -3.33
C ARG A 60 3.26 1.66 -4.15
N LYS A 61 2.96 0.54 -3.49
CA LYS A 61 2.64 -0.72 -4.15
C LYS A 61 1.26 -0.67 -4.82
N LEU A 62 0.29 -0.07 -4.13
CA LEU A 62 -1.08 0.03 -4.61
C LEU A 62 -1.23 0.94 -5.83
N GLU A 63 -0.35 1.92 -6.02
CA GLU A 63 -0.35 2.71 -7.27
C GLU A 63 -0.27 1.81 -8.51
N TYR A 64 0.54 0.76 -8.45
CA TYR A 64 0.71 -0.20 -9.55
C TYR A 64 -0.27 -1.37 -9.51
N GLU A 65 -0.73 -1.82 -8.33
CA GLU A 65 -1.80 -2.82 -8.25
C GLU A 65 -3.14 -2.28 -8.73
N LEU A 66 -3.37 -0.98 -8.54
CA LEU A 66 -4.62 -0.33 -8.88
C LEU A 66 -4.53 0.50 -10.16
N ALA A 67 -3.55 0.22 -11.02
CA ALA A 67 -3.44 0.85 -12.32
C ALA A 67 -4.73 0.62 -13.15
N PRO A 68 -5.21 1.61 -13.92
CA PRO A 68 -6.50 1.53 -14.62
C PRO A 68 -6.66 0.32 -15.53
N ASP A 69 -5.60 -0.08 -16.21
CA ASP A 69 -5.53 -1.25 -17.08
C ASP A 69 -5.64 -2.58 -16.31
N ARG A 70 -5.20 -2.60 -15.04
CA ARG A 70 -5.26 -3.78 -14.17
C ARG A 70 -6.58 -3.93 -13.43
N ILE A 71 -7.15 -2.83 -12.96
CA ILE A 71 -8.46 -2.86 -12.30
C ILE A 71 -9.61 -2.89 -13.32
N GLY A 72 -9.36 -2.43 -14.55
CA GLY A 72 -10.31 -2.44 -15.64
C GLY A 72 -11.64 -1.83 -15.22
N GLN A 73 -12.71 -2.61 -15.35
CA GLN A 73 -14.06 -2.20 -14.98
C GLN A 73 -14.53 -2.80 -13.63
N ALA A 74 -13.59 -3.07 -12.72
CA ALA A 74 -13.91 -3.55 -11.37
C ALA A 74 -14.94 -2.62 -10.70
N THR A 75 -15.86 -3.22 -9.98
CA THR A 75 -16.82 -2.50 -9.11
C THR A 75 -16.43 -2.60 -7.64
N HIS A 76 -15.57 -3.57 -7.29
CA HIS A 76 -15.13 -3.81 -5.93
C HIS A 76 -13.64 -4.13 -5.85
N LEU A 77 -12.98 -3.69 -4.78
CA LEU A 77 -11.70 -4.22 -4.34
C LEU A 77 -11.91 -5.23 -3.22
N VAL A 78 -11.24 -6.37 -3.30
CA VAL A 78 -11.26 -7.39 -2.24
C VAL A 78 -9.82 -7.66 -1.81
N THR A 79 -9.54 -7.55 -0.52
CA THR A 79 -8.22 -7.89 0.03
C THR A 79 -8.34 -8.54 1.39
N SER A 80 -7.20 -8.91 1.98
CA SER A 80 -7.16 -9.52 3.30
C SER A 80 -6.04 -8.98 4.18
N GLY A 81 -6.17 -9.21 5.49
CA GLY A 81 -5.19 -8.80 6.48
C GLY A 81 -5.61 -9.12 7.92
N GLY A 82 -4.80 -8.69 8.88
CA GLY A 82 -5.21 -8.71 10.29
C GLY A 82 -6.17 -7.57 10.61
N ALA A 83 -6.82 -7.62 11.78
CA ALA A 83 -7.76 -6.59 12.24
C ALA A 83 -7.19 -5.16 12.20
N GLN A 84 -5.89 -5.01 12.46
CA GLN A 84 -5.18 -3.73 12.42
C GLN A 84 -4.31 -3.55 11.16
N SER A 85 -4.65 -4.20 10.05
CA SER A 85 -3.85 -4.17 8.83
C SER A 85 -3.79 -2.77 8.18
N ASN A 86 -2.59 -2.22 8.07
CA ASN A 86 -2.30 -1.02 7.27
C ASN A 86 -2.63 -1.24 5.78
N HIS A 87 -2.39 -2.45 5.26
CA HIS A 87 -2.73 -2.80 3.88
C HIS A 87 -4.23 -2.71 3.61
N CYS A 88 -5.05 -3.24 4.53
CA CYS A 88 -6.50 -3.15 4.42
C CYS A 88 -6.97 -1.70 4.50
N ARG A 89 -6.38 -0.89 5.39
CA ARG A 89 -6.70 0.54 5.51
C ARG A 89 -6.45 1.28 4.20
N VAL A 90 -5.25 1.16 3.64
CA VAL A 90 -4.90 1.88 2.40
C VAL A 90 -5.71 1.34 1.21
N THR A 91 -6.01 0.04 1.17
CA THR A 91 -6.87 -0.54 0.12
C THR A 91 -8.32 -0.02 0.21
N ALA A 92 -8.90 0.07 1.41
CA ALA A 92 -10.22 0.66 1.63
C ALA A 92 -10.25 2.15 1.25
N ALA A 93 -9.20 2.90 1.60
CA ALA A 93 -9.07 4.30 1.19
C ALA A 93 -9.01 4.43 -0.35
N ALA A 94 -8.26 3.55 -1.02
CA ALA A 94 -8.18 3.53 -2.48
C ALA A 94 -9.52 3.18 -3.13
N ALA A 95 -10.24 2.18 -2.61
CA ALA A 95 -11.59 1.86 -3.08
C ALA A 95 -12.53 3.06 -2.97
N ALA A 96 -12.58 3.70 -1.80
CA ALA A 96 -13.40 4.89 -1.57
C ALA A 96 -13.03 6.04 -2.53
N ARG A 97 -11.73 6.29 -2.76
CA ARG A 97 -11.25 7.34 -3.67
C ARG A 97 -11.60 7.07 -5.14
N LEU A 98 -11.69 5.79 -5.53
CA LEU A 98 -12.02 5.34 -6.89
C LEU A 98 -13.52 5.10 -7.10
N GLY A 99 -14.36 5.27 -6.06
CA GLY A 99 -15.80 5.01 -6.14
C GLY A 99 -16.15 3.53 -6.22
N LEU A 100 -15.28 2.65 -5.71
CA LEU A 100 -15.46 1.20 -5.71
C LEU A 100 -15.95 0.70 -4.35
N GLY A 101 -16.71 -0.38 -4.32
CA GLY A 101 -16.97 -1.13 -3.10
C GLY A 101 -15.69 -1.77 -2.55
N CYS A 102 -15.64 -2.07 -1.25
CA CYS A 102 -14.49 -2.72 -0.64
C CYS A 102 -14.90 -3.83 0.31
N ILE A 103 -14.35 -5.03 0.12
CA ILE A 103 -14.47 -6.14 1.06
C ILE A 103 -13.10 -6.44 1.66
N LEU A 104 -13.01 -6.41 2.98
CA LEU A 104 -11.81 -6.76 3.73
C LEU A 104 -12.04 -8.09 4.45
N VAL A 105 -11.29 -9.11 4.04
CA VAL A 105 -11.28 -10.41 4.70
C VAL A 105 -10.25 -10.39 5.84
N VAL A 106 -10.74 -10.44 7.07
CA VAL A 106 -9.96 -10.13 8.27
C VAL A 106 -9.99 -11.27 9.26
N ASN A 107 -8.85 -11.60 9.86
CA ASN A 107 -8.80 -12.46 11.04
C ASN A 107 -8.01 -11.80 12.18
N GLY A 108 -8.15 -12.37 13.38
CA GLY A 108 -7.57 -11.88 14.62
C GLY A 108 -8.54 -11.00 15.43
N PRO A 109 -8.12 -10.55 16.62
CA PRO A 109 -8.97 -9.81 17.53
C PRO A 109 -9.30 -8.44 16.93
N VAL A 110 -10.59 -8.20 16.69
CA VAL A 110 -11.10 -6.88 16.31
C VAL A 110 -11.53 -6.17 17.60
N PRO A 111 -10.96 -5.00 17.92
CA PRO A 111 -11.39 -4.24 19.09
C PRO A 111 -12.88 -3.90 19.03
N ASP A 112 -13.54 -3.92 20.18
CA ASP A 112 -14.93 -3.48 20.35
C ASP A 112 -15.02 -2.54 21.56
N PRO A 113 -15.26 -1.23 21.37
CA PRO A 113 -15.49 -0.56 20.08
C PRO A 113 -14.24 -0.57 19.18
N PRO A 114 -14.40 -0.46 17.84
CA PRO A 114 -13.27 -0.49 16.91
C PRO A 114 -12.35 0.71 17.14
N THR A 115 -11.04 0.47 17.11
CA THR A 115 -9.98 1.49 17.24
C THR A 115 -8.93 1.33 16.15
N GLY A 116 -8.09 2.36 15.94
CA GLY A 116 -6.99 2.32 14.99
C GLY A 116 -7.44 2.03 13.56
N ASN A 117 -6.73 1.14 12.86
CA ASN A 117 -7.08 0.74 11.50
C ASN A 117 -8.44 0.05 11.42
N ALA A 118 -8.86 -0.72 12.43
CA ALA A 118 -10.19 -1.36 12.43
C ALA A 118 -11.33 -0.32 12.40
N LEU A 119 -11.16 0.81 13.09
CA LEU A 119 -12.09 1.95 12.99
C LEU A 119 -12.05 2.57 11.59
N LEU A 120 -10.85 2.82 11.07
CA LEU A 120 -10.68 3.42 9.75
C LEU A 120 -11.26 2.54 8.63
N HIS A 121 -11.16 1.21 8.72
CA HIS A 121 -11.78 0.29 7.76
C HIS A 121 -13.29 0.57 7.63
N ARG A 122 -13.98 0.74 8.77
CA ARG A 122 -15.42 1.07 8.79
C ARG A 122 -15.72 2.47 8.27
N LEU A 123 -14.94 3.48 8.71
CA LEU A 123 -15.11 4.87 8.28
C LEU A 123 -14.88 5.05 6.77
N LEU A 124 -14.03 4.21 6.17
CA LEU A 124 -13.78 4.18 4.73
C LEU A 124 -14.83 3.38 3.95
N GLY A 125 -15.89 2.91 4.61
CA GLY A 125 -17.01 2.21 3.97
C GLY A 125 -16.73 0.76 3.59
N ALA A 126 -15.68 0.13 4.13
CA ALA A 126 -15.38 -1.26 3.80
C ALA A 126 -16.29 -2.25 4.53
N HIS A 127 -16.75 -3.26 3.81
CA HIS A 127 -17.44 -4.42 4.38
C HIS A 127 -16.42 -5.40 4.97
N ILE A 128 -16.55 -5.71 6.26
CA ILE A 128 -15.59 -6.57 6.98
C ILE A 128 -16.12 -8.00 7.02
N ARG A 129 -15.43 -8.90 6.32
CA ARG A 129 -15.67 -10.35 6.38
C ARG A 129 -14.69 -10.99 7.35
N ARG A 130 -15.17 -11.45 8.50
CA ARG A 130 -14.33 -12.12 9.49
C ARG A 130 -14.12 -13.59 9.13
N VAL A 131 -12.90 -14.06 9.29
CA VAL A 131 -12.53 -15.47 9.29
C VAL A 131 -11.73 -15.75 10.56
N ASP A 132 -11.65 -17.01 11.00
CA ASP A 132 -11.00 -17.35 12.26
C ASP A 132 -9.49 -17.44 12.06
N ARG A 133 -9.06 -18.08 10.98
CA ARG A 133 -7.66 -18.41 10.73
C ARG A 133 -7.11 -17.75 9.47
N ARG A 134 -5.78 -17.61 9.43
CA ARG A 134 -5.10 -16.94 8.32
C ARG A 134 -5.29 -17.69 6.99
N GLU A 135 -5.33 -19.01 7.03
CA GLU A 135 -5.45 -19.83 5.81
C GLU A 135 -6.83 -19.72 5.16
N GLU A 136 -7.85 -19.31 5.92
CA GLU A 136 -9.23 -19.10 5.43
C GLU A 136 -9.39 -17.79 4.65
N ARG A 137 -8.41 -16.87 4.75
CA ARG A 137 -8.50 -15.56 4.09
C ARG A 137 -8.61 -15.67 2.57
N GLU A 138 -7.80 -16.52 1.97
CA GLU A 138 -7.72 -16.62 0.51
C GLU A 138 -8.98 -17.28 -0.09
N PRO A 139 -9.48 -18.41 0.47
CA PRO A 139 -10.77 -18.96 0.07
C PRO A 139 -11.93 -17.97 0.25
N ALA A 140 -11.96 -17.24 1.38
CA ALA A 140 -13.00 -16.25 1.63
C ALA A 140 -12.92 -15.02 0.70
N MET A 141 -11.71 -14.63 0.24
CA MET A 141 -11.57 -13.61 -0.80
C MET A 141 -12.13 -14.08 -2.14
N ARG A 142 -11.89 -15.34 -2.52
CA ARG A 142 -12.46 -15.92 -3.75
C ARG A 142 -13.98 -16.01 -3.68
N ALA A 143 -14.52 -16.51 -2.56
CA ALA A 143 -15.96 -16.55 -2.33
C ALA A 143 -16.60 -15.14 -2.42
N ALA A 144 -15.97 -14.13 -1.83
CA ALA A 144 -16.45 -12.74 -1.94
C ALA A 144 -16.46 -12.25 -3.40
N ALA A 145 -15.46 -12.63 -4.20
CA ALA A 145 -15.44 -12.28 -5.62
C ALA A 145 -16.54 -12.98 -6.43
N GLU A 146 -16.82 -14.25 -6.11
CA GLU A 146 -17.91 -15.03 -6.72
C GLU A 146 -19.27 -14.41 -6.38
N GLU A 147 -19.49 -14.01 -5.13
CA GLU A 147 -20.72 -13.31 -4.70
C GLU A 147 -20.90 -11.97 -5.44
N ILE A 148 -19.82 -11.20 -5.58
CA ILE A 148 -19.84 -9.94 -6.35
C ILE A 148 -20.20 -10.22 -7.82
N ALA A 149 -19.62 -11.26 -8.42
CA ALA A 149 -19.92 -11.64 -9.80
C ALA A 149 -21.38 -12.10 -9.98
N ALA A 150 -21.90 -12.89 -9.04
CA ALA A 150 -23.30 -13.32 -9.04
C ALA A 150 -24.28 -12.14 -8.93
N ALA A 151 -23.87 -11.05 -8.28
CA ALA A 151 -24.62 -9.80 -8.21
C ALA A 151 -24.42 -8.87 -9.42
N GLY A 152 -23.74 -9.31 -10.48
CA GLY A 152 -23.46 -8.52 -11.69
C GLY A 152 -22.28 -7.55 -11.56
N GLY A 153 -21.53 -7.61 -10.46
CA GLY A 153 -20.33 -6.82 -10.24
C GLY A 153 -19.05 -7.50 -10.74
N ARG A 154 -17.91 -6.84 -10.52
CA ARG A 154 -16.58 -7.37 -10.83
C ARG A 154 -15.62 -7.07 -9.69
N ALA A 155 -15.03 -8.12 -9.11
CA ALA A 155 -14.06 -7.99 -8.06
C ALA A 155 -12.63 -7.91 -8.61
N CYS A 156 -11.84 -6.94 -8.14
CA CYS A 156 -10.40 -6.95 -8.25
C CYS A 156 -9.82 -7.50 -6.93
N LEU A 157 -9.21 -8.68 -7.00
CA LEU A 157 -8.53 -9.28 -5.85
C LEU A 157 -7.14 -8.63 -5.70
N VAL A 158 -6.91 -7.93 -4.60
CA VAL A 158 -5.61 -7.36 -4.26
C VAL A 158 -4.91 -8.31 -3.29
N PRO A 159 -3.80 -8.97 -3.68
CA PRO A 159 -3.08 -9.90 -2.80
C PRO A 159 -2.57 -9.23 -1.52
N LEU A 160 -2.37 -10.04 -0.48
CA LEU A 160 -1.94 -9.57 0.84
C LEU A 160 -0.70 -8.67 0.74
N GLY A 161 -0.83 -7.42 1.20
CA GLY A 161 0.26 -6.46 1.24
C GLY A 161 0.73 -5.95 -0.11
N ALA A 162 -0.02 -6.24 -1.20
CA ALA A 162 0.37 -5.96 -2.58
C ALA A 162 1.79 -6.46 -2.91
N SER A 163 2.21 -7.56 -2.28
CA SER A 163 3.54 -8.15 -2.45
C SER A 163 3.58 -9.04 -3.69
N THR A 164 3.49 -8.40 -4.85
CA THR A 164 3.54 -9.02 -6.18
C THR A 164 4.74 -8.44 -6.95
N PRO A 165 5.14 -9.06 -8.08
CA PRO A 165 6.15 -8.46 -8.96
C PRO A 165 5.80 -7.03 -9.40
N VAL A 166 4.51 -6.76 -9.68
CA VAL A 166 4.07 -5.44 -10.14
C VAL A 166 4.01 -4.42 -9.00
N GLY A 167 3.51 -4.80 -7.82
CA GLY A 167 3.54 -3.96 -6.63
C GLY A 167 4.97 -3.62 -6.17
N ALA A 168 5.95 -4.47 -6.46
CA ALA A 168 7.36 -4.18 -6.19
C ALA A 168 7.90 -2.99 -7.00
N LEU A 169 7.30 -2.65 -8.16
CA LEU A 169 7.71 -1.49 -8.97
C LEU A 169 7.58 -0.17 -8.20
N GLY A 170 6.63 -0.07 -7.26
CA GLY A 170 6.53 1.07 -6.36
C GLY A 170 7.80 1.31 -5.54
N TYR A 171 8.50 0.22 -5.18
CA TYR A 171 9.78 0.28 -4.47
C TYR A 171 10.99 0.40 -5.40
N VAL A 172 10.87 0.02 -6.67
CA VAL A 172 11.88 0.37 -7.68
C VAL A 172 11.91 1.89 -7.88
N ARG A 173 10.73 2.55 -7.97
CA ARG A 173 10.65 4.02 -7.95
C ARG A 173 11.21 4.62 -6.66
N ALA A 174 10.92 4.02 -5.51
CA ALA A 174 11.46 4.50 -4.23
C ALA A 174 13.00 4.43 -4.17
N ALA A 175 13.61 3.40 -4.78
CA ALA A 175 15.06 3.29 -4.87
C ALA A 175 15.67 4.39 -5.78
N LEU A 176 15.02 4.70 -6.90
CA LEU A 176 15.41 5.82 -7.76
C LEU A 176 15.27 7.18 -7.06
N GLU A 177 14.17 7.36 -6.34
CA GLU A 177 13.92 8.53 -5.50
C GLU A 177 15.00 8.69 -4.41
N LEU A 178 15.37 7.59 -3.75
CA LEU A 178 16.45 7.57 -2.75
C LEU A 178 17.81 7.87 -3.40
N HIS A 179 18.07 7.35 -4.60
CA HIS A 179 19.30 7.65 -5.34
C HIS A 179 19.45 9.16 -5.55
N ASP A 180 18.41 9.85 -6.03
CA ASP A 180 18.44 11.30 -6.25
C ASP A 180 18.65 12.07 -4.94
N GLN A 181 18.00 11.62 -3.85
CA GLN A 181 18.09 12.24 -2.53
C GLN A 181 19.44 12.03 -1.83
N LEU A 182 20.22 11.03 -2.23
CA LEU A 182 21.57 10.81 -1.73
C LEU A 182 22.62 11.58 -2.56
N ARG A 183 22.27 12.11 -3.73
CA ARG A 183 23.18 12.95 -4.51
C ARG A 183 23.46 14.25 -3.74
N PRO A 184 24.73 14.72 -3.73
CA PRO A 184 25.10 16.03 -3.21
C PRO A 184 24.25 17.15 -3.86
N GLU A 185 24.01 18.24 -3.15
CA GLU A 185 23.23 19.38 -3.70
C GLU A 185 23.88 20.01 -4.94
N ALA A 186 25.19 19.85 -5.14
CA ALA A 186 25.89 20.32 -6.34
C ALA A 186 25.60 19.49 -7.62
N ASP A 187 24.96 18.33 -7.46
CA ASP A 187 24.75 17.30 -8.49
C ASP A 187 23.26 17.09 -8.84
N ARG A 188 22.38 17.96 -8.33
CA ARG A 188 20.92 17.99 -8.57
C ARG A 188 20.54 19.14 -9.50
#